data_AF-A0A1S1NEJ4-F1
#
_entry.id   AF-A0A1S1NEJ4-F1
#
_cell.length_a   1.000
_cell.length_b   1.000
_cell.length_c   1.000
_cell.angle_alpha   90.00
_cell.angle_beta   90.00
_cell.angle_gamma   90.00
#
_symmetry.space_group_name_H-M   'P 1'
#
loop_
_entity.id
_entity.type
_entity.pdbx_description
1 polymer ?
#
loop_
_entity_poly.entity_id
_entity_poly.type
_entity_poly.pdbx_seq_one_letter_code
_entity_poly.pdbx_strand_id
1 'polypeptide(L)'
;MLMRNSCFLLLSLLAFVGSAANAKEFVVSYDGFYDRLKVIEKGNFEFARVNFYIVDIATLEPCKVKKGEIVTENSSSPLTYTSQAQLLLPYDKQLDKDKAVVVIEPENPNHDCQLKFQIEAEHFSAQNLNKADIYQLNTEFEELLSDLSGFFVSKLMGFLLPEQKGVKITFSHPITFDDEQVQCAQMNCTFEVSKAWQDNTQMLNSPNANINIEQVTPWISK
;
A
#
# COMPACT_ATOMS: atom_id res chain seq x y z
N MET A 1 -27.56 12.36 -81.45
CA MET A 1 -28.20 11.12 -80.97
C MET A 1 -27.79 10.98 -79.50
N LEU A 2 -28.59 11.50 -78.55
CA LEU A 2 -29.48 10.74 -77.63
C LEU A 2 -28.69 9.67 -76.84
N MET A 3 -28.58 9.61 -75.51
CA MET A 3 -29.42 9.97 -74.33
C MET A 3 -28.48 10.20 -73.11
N ARG A 4 -28.68 11.17 -72.19
CA ARG A 4 -29.58 11.20 -71.01
C ARG A 4 -29.46 9.97 -70.08
N ASN A 5 -28.84 10.13 -68.89
CA ASN A 5 -29.48 9.85 -67.60
C ASN A 5 -28.57 10.13 -66.38
N SER A 6 -29.16 10.87 -65.44
CA SER A 6 -28.71 11.13 -64.07
C SER A 6 -28.53 9.85 -63.25
N CYS A 7 -27.54 9.81 -62.34
CA CYS A 7 -27.63 8.95 -61.15
C CYS A 7 -26.74 9.44 -60.00
N PHE A 8 -27.42 9.96 -58.97
CA PHE A 8 -27.14 9.90 -57.54
C PHE A 8 -25.77 10.32 -56.96
N LEU A 9 -25.83 11.47 -56.28
CA LEU A 9 -25.10 11.82 -55.06
C LEU A 9 -25.07 10.67 -54.04
N LEU A 10 -23.87 10.28 -53.58
CA LEU A 10 -23.69 9.67 -52.26
C LEU A 10 -22.35 10.12 -51.68
N LEU A 11 -22.41 11.20 -50.92
CA LEU A 11 -21.35 11.66 -50.04
C LEU A 11 -21.43 10.84 -48.74
N SER A 12 -20.69 9.74 -48.65
CA SER A 12 -20.61 8.95 -47.42
C SER A 12 -19.70 9.64 -46.41
N LEU A 13 -20.28 10.52 -45.60
CA LEU A 13 -19.62 11.10 -44.42
C LEU A 13 -19.60 10.02 -43.32
N LEU A 14 -18.50 9.28 -43.21
CA LEU A 14 -18.25 8.43 -42.02
C LEU A 14 -17.99 9.36 -40.83
N ALA A 15 -19.05 9.66 -40.07
CA ALA A 15 -18.92 10.19 -38.72
C ALA A 15 -18.38 9.07 -37.82
N PHE A 16 -17.06 9.04 -37.64
CA PHE A 16 -16.43 8.24 -36.61
C PHE A 16 -16.78 8.89 -35.26
N VAL A 17 -17.89 8.46 -34.66
CA VAL A 17 -18.24 8.85 -33.30
C VAL A 17 -17.28 8.10 -32.39
N GLY A 18 -16.13 8.73 -32.11
CA GLY A 18 -15.19 8.23 -31.12
C GLY A 18 -15.88 8.21 -29.77
N SER A 19 -16.22 7.02 -29.28
CA SER A 19 -16.58 6.84 -27.89
C SER A 19 -15.38 7.23 -27.05
N ALA A 20 -15.43 8.39 -26.41
CA ALA A 20 -14.51 8.71 -25.33
C ALA A 20 -14.73 7.66 -24.24
N ALA A 21 -13.82 6.69 -24.18
CA ALA A 21 -13.71 5.78 -23.06
C ALA A 21 -13.34 6.63 -21.85
N ASN A 22 -14.35 7.04 -21.07
CA ASN A 22 -14.13 7.71 -19.80
C ASN A 22 -13.63 6.63 -18.84
N ALA A 23 -12.32 6.63 -18.59
CA ALA A 23 -11.76 5.84 -17.51
C ALA A 23 -12.39 6.31 -16.20
N LYS A 24 -12.90 5.37 -15.40
CA LYS A 24 -13.54 5.70 -14.13
C LYS A 24 -12.47 6.15 -13.15
N GLU A 25 -12.36 7.46 -12.97
CA GLU A 25 -11.45 8.05 -11.99
C GLU A 25 -11.81 7.60 -10.57
N PHE A 26 -10.79 7.33 -9.79
CA PHE A 26 -10.88 7.05 -8.37
C PHE A 26 -10.54 8.31 -7.60
N VAL A 27 -11.50 8.83 -6.82
CA VAL A 27 -11.35 10.07 -6.05
C VAL A 27 -11.50 9.77 -4.57
N VAL A 28 -10.50 10.16 -3.77
CA VAL A 28 -10.51 9.96 -2.31
C VAL A 28 -10.14 11.27 -1.63
N SER A 29 -10.86 11.59 -0.57
CA SER A 29 -10.56 12.75 0.26
C SER A 29 -9.20 12.61 0.94
N TYR A 30 -8.43 13.70 0.96
CA TYR A 30 -7.10 13.72 1.53
C TYR A 30 -7.10 13.60 3.07
N ASP A 31 -8.20 13.98 3.73
CA ASP A 31 -8.36 13.91 5.20
C ASP A 31 -8.10 12.50 5.74
N GLY A 32 -8.58 11.47 5.05
CA GLY A 32 -8.36 10.08 5.39
C GLY A 32 -6.87 9.75 5.41
N PHE A 33 -6.10 10.18 4.42
CA PHE A 33 -4.65 9.97 4.39
C PHE A 33 -3.93 10.77 5.48
N TYR A 34 -4.28 12.06 5.62
CA TYR A 34 -3.70 12.96 6.60
C TYR A 34 -3.84 12.43 8.02
N ASP A 35 -5.02 11.89 8.39
CA ASP A 35 -5.24 11.33 9.72
C ASP A 35 -4.31 10.16 10.03
N ARG A 36 -4.01 9.30 9.04
CA ARG A 36 -3.09 8.17 9.22
C ARG A 36 -1.64 8.64 9.26
N LEU A 37 -1.26 9.55 8.37
CA LEU A 37 0.07 10.16 8.37
C LEU A 37 0.35 10.89 9.69
N LYS A 38 -0.65 11.59 10.24
CA LYS A 38 -0.57 12.26 11.55
C LYS A 38 -0.29 11.31 12.70
N VAL A 39 -0.79 10.07 12.64
CA VAL A 39 -0.48 9.04 13.66
C VAL A 39 0.98 8.66 13.57
N ILE A 40 1.50 8.40 12.37
CA ILE A 40 2.92 8.10 12.16
C ILE A 40 3.82 9.24 12.67
N GLU A 41 3.51 10.47 12.27
CA GLU A 41 4.30 11.66 12.56
C GLU A 41 4.30 12.06 14.04
N LYS A 42 3.29 11.62 14.80
CA LYS A 42 3.20 11.84 16.25
C LYS A 42 3.71 10.66 17.07
N GLY A 43 3.73 9.48 16.48
CA GLY A 43 4.22 8.27 17.12
C GLY A 43 5.74 8.24 17.19
N ASN A 44 6.26 7.31 17.98
CA ASN A 44 7.70 7.06 18.07
C ASN A 44 7.99 5.68 17.47
N PHE A 45 7.89 5.59 16.14
CA PHE A 45 8.12 4.35 15.40
C PHE A 45 9.45 4.43 14.66
N GLU A 46 10.40 3.56 14.99
CA GLU A 46 11.67 3.49 14.27
C GLU A 46 11.46 2.95 12.85
N PHE A 47 10.74 1.83 12.75
CA PHE A 47 10.57 1.07 11.52
C PHE A 47 9.12 1.08 11.01
N ALA A 48 8.13 1.00 11.90
CA ALA A 48 6.74 0.82 11.48
C ALA A 48 6.16 2.06 10.77
N ARG A 49 5.50 1.84 9.64
CA ARG A 49 4.82 2.87 8.85
C ARG A 49 3.47 2.37 8.37
N VAL A 50 2.68 3.31 7.85
CA VAL A 50 1.47 3.02 7.09
C VAL A 50 1.65 3.52 5.66
N ASN A 51 1.49 2.63 4.70
CA ASN A 51 1.61 2.90 3.29
C ASN A 51 0.26 2.72 2.57
N PHE A 52 0.11 3.45 1.48
CA PHE A 52 -1.13 3.57 0.72
C PHE A 52 -0.91 2.98 -0.67
N TYR A 53 -1.69 1.97 -1.05
CA TYR A 53 -1.56 1.29 -2.34
C TYR A 53 -2.85 1.37 -3.12
N ILE A 54 -2.75 1.44 -4.44
CA ILE A 54 -3.88 1.19 -5.33
C ILE A 54 -3.74 -0.23 -5.88
N VAL A 55 -4.74 -1.07 -5.57
CA VAL A 55 -4.74 -2.49 -5.95
C VAL A 55 -6.03 -2.85 -6.67
N ASP A 56 -5.97 -3.88 -7.50
CA ASP A 56 -7.17 -4.47 -8.09
C ASP A 56 -8.00 -5.18 -7.00
N ILE A 57 -9.32 -5.00 -7.01
CA ILE A 57 -10.21 -5.58 -5.99
C ILE A 57 -10.21 -7.10 -6.03
N ALA A 58 -10.08 -7.71 -7.21
CA ALA A 58 -10.17 -9.16 -7.38
C ALA A 58 -8.83 -9.85 -7.12
N THR A 59 -7.72 -9.30 -7.62
CA THR A 59 -6.40 -9.94 -7.52
C THR A 59 -5.53 -9.42 -6.39
N LEU A 60 -5.83 -8.23 -5.84
CA LEU A 60 -4.98 -7.48 -4.91
C LEU A 60 -3.60 -7.10 -5.45
N GLU A 61 -3.38 -7.25 -6.76
CA GLU A 61 -2.15 -6.82 -7.43
C GLU A 61 -2.15 -5.30 -7.62
N PRO A 62 -0.96 -4.66 -7.67
CA PRO A 62 -0.84 -3.24 -7.96
C PRO A 62 -1.56 -2.83 -9.25
N CYS A 63 -2.42 -1.81 -9.15
CA CYS A 63 -3.04 -1.22 -10.33
C CYS A 63 -2.05 -0.34 -11.08
N LYS A 64 -2.01 -0.46 -12.40
CA LYS A 64 -1.28 0.50 -13.23
C LYS A 64 -1.98 1.85 -13.23
N VAL A 65 -1.28 2.86 -12.74
CA VAL A 65 -1.77 4.25 -12.71
C VAL A 65 -1.35 4.96 -13.99
N LYS A 66 -2.32 5.49 -14.74
CA LYS A 66 -2.06 6.33 -15.92
C LYS A 66 -1.77 7.77 -15.51
N LYS A 67 -2.54 8.30 -14.55
CA LYS A 67 -2.39 9.65 -14.02
C LYS A 67 -2.81 9.67 -12.55
N GLY A 68 -2.11 10.46 -11.74
CA GLY A 68 -2.48 10.73 -10.36
C GLY A 68 -2.25 12.20 -10.04
N GLU A 69 -3.20 12.83 -9.35
CA GLU A 69 -3.13 14.24 -8.95
C GLU A 69 -3.66 14.43 -7.53
N ILE A 70 -3.13 15.44 -6.84
CA ILE A 70 -3.71 16.02 -5.64
C ILE A 70 -4.37 17.33 -6.07
N VAL A 71 -5.68 17.45 -5.85
CA VAL A 71 -6.50 18.56 -6.32
C VAL A 71 -7.09 19.28 -5.12
N THR A 72 -6.95 20.61 -5.07
CA THR A 72 -7.68 21.50 -4.16
C THR A 72 -8.67 22.35 -4.96
N GLU A 73 -9.43 23.20 -4.30
CA GLU A 73 -10.29 24.18 -5.00
C GLU A 73 -9.50 25.09 -5.96
N ASN A 74 -8.25 25.41 -5.63
CA ASN A 74 -7.48 26.46 -6.31
C ASN A 74 -6.25 25.94 -7.06
N SER A 75 -5.90 24.66 -6.91
CA SER A 75 -4.67 24.11 -7.48
C SER A 75 -4.77 22.61 -7.75
N SER A 76 -3.90 22.14 -8.64
CA SER A 76 -3.66 20.71 -8.87
C SER A 76 -2.17 20.48 -8.97
N SER A 77 -1.68 19.41 -8.34
CA SER A 77 -0.29 18.97 -8.39
C SER A 77 -0.21 17.48 -8.73
N PRO A 78 0.85 17.04 -9.44
CA PRO A 78 1.02 15.63 -9.75
C PRO A 78 1.25 14.82 -8.47
N LEU A 79 0.60 13.66 -8.40
CA LEU A 79 0.83 12.67 -7.34
C LEU A 79 2.07 11.85 -7.65
N THR A 80 2.95 11.70 -6.67
CA THR A 80 4.10 10.79 -6.76
C THR A 80 3.67 9.38 -6.33
N TYR A 81 4.07 8.37 -7.11
CA TYR A 81 3.81 6.97 -6.78
C TYR A 81 4.93 6.06 -7.30
N THR A 82 5.05 4.86 -6.71
CA THR A 82 6.04 3.84 -7.10
C THR A 82 5.50 2.93 -8.21
N SER A 83 6.36 2.07 -8.78
CA SER A 83 5.94 1.06 -9.76
C SER A 83 4.97 0.00 -9.19
N GLN A 84 4.91 -0.12 -7.86
CA GLN A 84 4.01 -1.00 -7.11
C GLN A 84 2.72 -0.26 -6.70
N ALA A 85 2.44 0.89 -7.32
CA ALA A 85 1.27 1.71 -7.05
C ALA A 85 1.14 2.17 -5.59
N GLN A 86 2.28 2.32 -4.90
CA GLN A 86 2.33 2.98 -3.59
C GLN A 86 2.22 4.49 -3.81
N LEU A 87 1.27 5.14 -3.15
CA LEU A 87 1.11 6.59 -3.18
C LEU A 87 2.07 7.23 -2.17
N LEU A 88 2.91 8.15 -2.64
CA LEU A 88 3.85 8.89 -1.80
C LEU A 88 3.23 10.25 -1.46
N LEU A 89 2.36 10.23 -0.44
CA LEU A 89 1.63 11.42 0.02
C LEU A 89 2.43 12.13 1.12
N PRO A 90 2.54 13.47 1.08
CA PRO A 90 3.21 14.22 2.15
C PRO A 90 2.34 14.27 3.41
N TYR A 91 2.94 14.44 4.59
CA TYR A 91 2.19 14.89 5.76
C TYR A 91 2.00 16.41 5.71
N ASP A 92 0.97 16.85 5.00
CA ASP A 92 0.68 18.27 4.79
C ASP A 92 -0.68 18.69 5.39
N LYS A 93 -0.63 19.54 6.43
CA LYS A 93 -1.81 20.09 7.11
C LYS A 93 -2.58 21.10 6.25
N GLN A 94 -1.93 21.76 5.31
CA GLN A 94 -2.58 22.72 4.43
C GLN A 94 -3.48 22.00 3.42
N LEU A 95 -3.01 20.87 2.86
CA LEU A 95 -3.84 20.03 1.99
C LEU A 95 -5.12 19.51 2.69
N ASP A 96 -5.04 19.13 3.97
CA ASP A 96 -6.21 18.74 4.77
C ASP A 96 -7.20 19.91 4.98
N LYS A 97 -6.68 21.11 5.27
CA LYS A 97 -7.50 22.32 5.45
C LYS A 97 -8.19 22.74 4.16
N ASP A 98 -7.48 22.67 3.04
CA ASP A 98 -7.97 23.04 1.71
C ASP A 98 -8.87 21.96 1.11
N LYS A 99 -9.20 20.91 1.88
CA LYS A 99 -10.07 19.81 1.47
C LYS A 99 -9.62 19.18 0.15
N ALA A 100 -8.32 18.96 0.06
CA ALA A 100 -7.73 18.31 -1.09
C ALA A 100 -8.35 16.93 -1.32
N VAL A 101 -8.37 16.51 -2.58
CA VAL A 101 -8.74 15.17 -3.01
C VAL A 101 -7.61 14.57 -3.83
N VAL A 102 -7.37 13.28 -3.65
CA VAL A 102 -6.46 12.48 -4.48
C VAL A 102 -7.29 11.89 -5.61
N VAL A 103 -6.94 12.20 -6.85
CA VAL A 103 -7.59 11.73 -8.08
C VAL A 103 -6.64 10.79 -8.81
N ILE A 104 -7.10 9.59 -9.13
CA ILE A 104 -6.29 8.55 -9.78
C ILE A 104 -7.05 8.02 -10.98
N GLU A 105 -6.42 8.09 -12.14
CA GLU A 105 -6.88 7.51 -13.39
C GLU A 105 -6.13 6.17 -13.60
N PRO A 106 -6.82 5.02 -13.56
CA PRO A 106 -6.19 3.74 -13.88
C PRO A 106 -5.91 3.64 -15.39
N GLU A 107 -4.84 2.91 -15.76
CA GLU A 107 -4.51 2.65 -17.16
C GLU A 107 -5.54 1.75 -17.84
N ASN A 108 -6.04 0.74 -17.11
CA ASN A 108 -7.13 -0.10 -17.58
C ASN A 108 -8.45 0.35 -16.93
N PRO A 109 -9.39 0.93 -17.71
CA PRO A 109 -10.68 1.38 -17.18
C PRO A 109 -11.61 0.24 -16.75
N ASN A 110 -11.29 -1.00 -17.12
CA ASN A 110 -12.05 -2.20 -16.74
C ASN A 110 -11.54 -2.83 -15.43
N HIS A 111 -10.43 -2.36 -14.86
CA HIS A 111 -9.98 -2.82 -13.56
C HIS A 111 -10.68 -2.02 -12.47
N ASP A 112 -11.31 -2.73 -11.53
CA ASP A 112 -11.87 -2.11 -10.35
C ASP A 112 -10.74 -1.92 -9.33
N CYS A 113 -10.06 -0.78 -9.43
CA CYS A 113 -9.00 -0.41 -8.49
C CYS A 113 -9.58 0.17 -7.19
N GLN A 114 -8.97 -0.19 -6.06
CA GLN A 114 -9.31 0.35 -4.75
C GLN A 114 -8.06 0.77 -3.97
N LEU A 115 -8.28 1.63 -2.98
CA LEU A 115 -7.27 2.00 -2.00
C LEU A 115 -7.12 0.91 -0.94
N LYS A 116 -5.88 0.49 -0.71
CA LYS A 116 -5.47 -0.43 0.33
C LYS A 116 -4.51 0.26 1.28
N PHE A 117 -4.83 0.23 2.57
CA PHE A 117 -3.90 0.63 3.63
C PHE A 117 -3.10 -0.57 4.09
N GLN A 118 -1.79 -0.39 4.26
CA GLN A 118 -0.91 -1.45 4.68
C GLN A 118 0.06 -0.94 5.73
N ILE A 119 0.06 -1.58 6.90
CA ILE A 119 1.12 -1.40 7.89
C ILE A 119 2.31 -2.27 7.46
N GLU A 120 3.48 -1.67 7.40
CA GLU A 120 4.73 -2.36 7.04
C GLU A 120 5.94 -1.62 7.59
N ALA A 121 7.10 -2.27 7.56
CA ALA A 121 8.34 -1.64 7.98
C ALA A 121 8.96 -0.82 6.85
N GLU A 122 9.50 0.34 7.20
CA GLU A 122 10.40 1.12 6.37
C GLU A 122 11.80 1.11 6.98
N HIS A 123 12.84 1.17 6.15
CA HIS A 123 14.25 1.12 6.56
C HIS A 123 14.69 -0.13 7.35
N PHE A 124 13.89 -1.19 7.39
CA PHE A 124 14.26 -2.46 8.01
C PHE A 124 15.11 -3.31 7.05
N SER A 125 16.29 -3.72 7.50
CA SER A 125 17.30 -4.36 6.64
C SER A 125 17.82 -5.67 7.23
N ALA A 126 18.71 -6.36 6.50
CA ALA A 126 19.38 -7.56 6.98
C ALA A 126 20.14 -7.37 8.31
N GLN A 127 20.60 -6.14 8.59
CA GLN A 127 21.29 -5.82 9.85
C GLN A 127 20.34 -5.85 11.05
N ASN A 128 19.05 -5.67 10.80
CA ASN A 128 17.99 -5.69 11.80
C ASN A 128 17.40 -7.08 12.03
N LEU A 129 17.95 -8.12 11.40
CA LEU A 129 17.54 -9.52 11.64
C LEU A 129 18.15 -10.09 12.92
N ASN A 130 17.89 -9.42 14.03
CA ASN A 130 18.12 -9.92 15.38
C ASN A 130 16.81 -9.93 16.17
N LYS A 131 16.78 -10.68 17.26
CA LYS A 131 15.56 -10.88 18.05
C LYS A 131 15.03 -9.56 18.65
N ALA A 132 15.90 -8.67 19.12
CA ALA A 132 15.53 -7.39 19.72
C ALA A 132 14.87 -6.44 18.70
N ASP A 133 15.45 -6.27 17.52
CA ASP A 133 14.89 -5.38 16.48
C ASP A 133 13.56 -5.92 15.94
N ILE A 134 13.45 -7.25 15.77
CA ILE A 134 12.18 -7.88 15.39
C ILE A 134 11.12 -7.72 16.49
N TYR A 135 11.51 -7.81 17.76
CA TYR A 135 10.61 -7.56 18.89
C TYR A 135 10.16 -6.10 18.94
N GLN A 136 11.07 -5.15 18.71
CA GLN A 136 10.74 -3.74 18.61
C GLN A 136 9.76 -3.49 17.47
N LEU A 137 10.04 -3.99 16.26
CA LEU A 137 9.14 -3.84 15.12
C LEU A 137 7.75 -4.45 15.38
N ASN A 138 7.70 -5.63 16.00
CA ASN A 138 6.42 -6.24 16.39
C ASN A 138 5.64 -5.31 17.35
N THR A 139 6.30 -4.76 18.36
CA THR A 139 5.70 -3.82 19.31
C THR A 139 5.20 -2.56 18.61
N GLU A 140 6.01 -1.98 17.72
CA GLU A 140 5.63 -0.81 16.93
C GLU A 140 4.42 -1.09 16.03
N PHE A 141 4.30 -2.27 15.44
CA PHE A 141 3.12 -2.66 14.66
C PHE A 141 1.86 -2.76 15.53
N GLU A 142 1.96 -3.31 16.74
CA GLU A 142 0.83 -3.37 17.68
C GLU A 142 0.39 -1.97 18.12
N GLU A 143 1.35 -1.12 18.47
CA GLU A 143 1.09 0.27 18.86
C GLU A 143 0.48 1.08 17.71
N LEU A 144 1.05 0.96 16.51
CA LEU A 144 0.54 1.65 15.34
C LEU A 144 -0.87 1.19 14.98
N LEU A 145 -1.14 -0.11 14.98
CA LEU A 145 -2.48 -0.65 14.75
C LEU A 145 -3.47 -0.12 15.79
N SER A 146 -3.08 -0.10 17.06
CA SER A 146 -3.90 0.45 18.16
C SER A 146 -4.22 1.92 17.92
N ASP A 147 -3.24 2.75 17.58
CA ASP A 147 -3.43 4.18 17.35
C ASP A 147 -4.28 4.46 16.11
N LEU A 148 -4.06 3.71 15.02
CA LEU A 148 -4.86 3.81 13.79
C LEU A 148 -6.32 3.38 14.00
N SER A 149 -6.59 2.46 14.91
CA SER A 149 -7.94 2.03 15.25
C SER A 149 -8.74 3.08 16.05
N GLY A 150 -8.03 4.08 16.58
CA GLY A 150 -8.60 5.15 17.40
C GLY A 150 -8.99 4.67 18.80
N PHE A 151 -9.19 5.64 19.68
CA PHE A 151 -9.44 5.41 21.11
C PHE A 151 -10.58 4.43 21.40
N PHE A 152 -11.68 4.50 20.64
CA PHE A 152 -12.85 3.66 20.88
C PHE A 152 -12.56 2.18 20.64
N VAL A 153 -11.93 1.86 19.51
CA VAL A 153 -11.60 0.47 19.18
C VAL A 153 -10.47 -0.02 20.09
N SER A 154 -9.40 0.75 20.27
CA SER A 154 -8.26 0.30 21.08
C SER A 154 -8.57 0.13 22.58
N LYS A 155 -9.39 1.00 23.19
CA LYS A 155 -9.64 0.98 24.64
C LYS A 155 -10.92 0.28 25.07
N LEU A 156 -11.97 0.31 24.24
CA LEU A 156 -13.28 -0.23 24.62
C LEU A 156 -13.62 -1.52 23.88
N MET A 157 -13.11 -1.70 22.66
CA MET A 157 -13.37 -2.88 21.84
C MET A 157 -12.09 -3.52 21.31
N GLY A 158 -11.03 -3.54 22.14
CA GLY A 158 -9.70 -4.03 21.71
C GLY A 158 -9.71 -5.50 21.29
N PHE A 159 -10.69 -6.28 21.74
CA PHE A 159 -10.94 -7.66 21.29
C PHE A 159 -11.35 -7.77 19.80
N LEU A 160 -11.69 -6.65 19.14
CA LEU A 160 -11.94 -6.60 17.70
C LEU A 160 -10.67 -6.36 16.89
N LEU A 161 -9.57 -5.97 17.53
CA LEU A 161 -8.31 -5.83 16.84
C LEU A 161 -7.77 -7.21 16.49
N PRO A 162 -7.18 -7.35 15.29
CA PRO A 162 -6.55 -8.61 14.91
C PRO A 162 -5.41 -8.95 15.89
N GLU A 163 -5.34 -10.21 16.29
CA GLU A 163 -4.25 -10.71 17.13
C GLU A 163 -2.96 -10.84 16.29
N GLN A 164 -1.95 -10.07 16.67
CA GLN A 164 -0.62 -10.15 16.09
C GLN A 164 0.21 -11.20 16.83
N LYS A 165 0.80 -12.13 16.08
CA LYS A 165 1.68 -13.19 16.61
C LYS A 165 3.17 -12.90 16.39
N GLY A 166 3.49 -11.93 15.55
CA GLY A 166 4.85 -11.65 15.17
C GLY A 166 4.96 -10.81 13.90
N VAL A 167 6.07 -11.00 13.18
CA VAL A 167 6.33 -10.34 11.90
C VAL A 167 6.39 -11.35 10.77
N LYS A 168 5.95 -10.93 9.59
CA LYS A 168 6.13 -11.65 8.33
C LYS A 168 7.12 -10.89 7.46
N ILE A 169 8.17 -11.57 7.01
CA ILE A 169 9.17 -11.00 6.10
C ILE A 169 9.08 -11.74 4.76
N THR A 170 8.97 -10.96 3.68
CA THR A 170 9.11 -11.43 2.31
C THR A 170 10.52 -11.11 1.83
N PHE A 171 11.22 -12.12 1.34
CA PHE A 171 12.57 -12.02 0.80
C PHE A 171 12.55 -12.17 -0.72
N SER A 172 13.56 -11.61 -1.40
CA SER A 172 13.67 -11.73 -2.86
C SER A 172 13.89 -13.15 -3.37
N HIS A 173 14.34 -14.05 -2.50
CA HIS A 173 14.61 -15.45 -2.81
C HIS A 173 14.29 -16.32 -1.58
N PRO A 174 14.02 -17.63 -1.76
CA PRO A 174 13.79 -18.52 -0.63
C PRO A 174 14.95 -18.55 0.35
N ILE A 175 14.64 -18.43 1.64
CA ILE A 175 15.60 -18.42 2.75
C ILE A 175 15.16 -19.39 3.85
N THR A 176 16.12 -19.88 4.62
CA THR A 176 15.88 -20.73 5.80
C THR A 176 16.59 -20.15 7.02
N PHE A 177 15.97 -20.25 8.18
CA PHE A 177 16.56 -19.88 9.46
C PHE A 177 16.67 -21.12 10.36
N ASP A 178 17.71 -21.15 11.19
CA ASP A 178 17.89 -22.17 12.23
C ASP A 178 17.34 -21.65 13.56
N ASP A 179 16.01 -21.46 13.62
CA ASP A 179 15.30 -21.04 14.82
C ASP A 179 13.89 -21.63 14.83
N GLU A 180 13.48 -22.26 15.92
CA GLU A 180 12.19 -22.95 16.05
C GLU A 180 10.98 -22.01 15.96
N GLN A 181 11.18 -20.72 16.25
CA GLN A 181 10.13 -19.70 16.17
C GLN A 181 10.01 -19.08 14.77
N VAL A 182 10.79 -19.57 13.79
CA VAL A 182 10.79 -19.06 12.42
C VAL A 182 10.32 -20.13 11.45
N GLN A 183 9.25 -19.83 10.71
CA GLN A 183 8.69 -20.73 9.72
C GLN A 183 8.76 -20.09 8.34
N CYS A 184 9.44 -20.74 7.40
CA CYS A 184 9.60 -20.24 6.05
C CYS A 184 8.87 -21.11 5.03
N ALA A 185 8.15 -20.46 4.12
CA ALA A 185 7.52 -21.07 2.96
C ALA A 185 7.84 -20.23 1.72
N GLN A 186 8.64 -20.81 0.81
CA GLN A 186 9.18 -20.10 -0.36
C GLN A 186 9.94 -18.83 0.07
N MET A 187 9.48 -17.66 -0.38
CA MET A 187 10.05 -16.35 -0.11
C MET A 187 9.52 -15.70 1.18
N ASN A 188 8.51 -16.29 1.83
CA ASN A 188 7.89 -15.72 3.01
C ASN A 188 8.36 -16.46 4.26
N CYS A 189 8.82 -15.73 5.28
CA CYS A 189 9.04 -16.28 6.60
C CYS A 189 8.20 -15.55 7.63
N THR A 190 7.61 -16.28 8.57
CA THR A 190 6.92 -15.76 9.74
C THR A 190 7.79 -15.99 10.96
N PHE A 191 8.00 -14.94 11.75
CA PHE A 191 8.77 -14.94 12.98
C PHE A 191 7.78 -14.79 14.12
N GLU A 192 7.59 -15.83 14.91
CA GLU A 192 6.74 -15.80 16.10
C GLU A 192 7.48 -15.07 17.23
N VAL A 193 6.98 -13.89 17.61
CA VAL A 193 7.68 -13.02 18.54
C VAL A 193 7.21 -13.28 19.96
N SER A 194 8.15 -13.50 20.87
CA SER A 194 7.86 -13.69 22.28
C SER A 194 8.54 -12.60 23.12
N LYS A 195 8.04 -12.39 24.35
CA LYS A 195 8.62 -11.40 25.28
C LYS A 195 10.08 -11.67 25.63
N ALA A 196 10.56 -12.90 25.47
CA ALA A 196 11.96 -13.26 25.70
C ALA A 196 12.92 -12.68 24.64
N TRP A 197 12.39 -12.12 23.55
CA TRP A 197 13.18 -11.45 22.51
C TRP A 197 13.49 -10.00 22.85
N GLN A 198 12.78 -9.42 23.83
CA GLN A 198 13.07 -8.10 24.36
C GLN A 198 14.53 -8.05 24.82
N ASP A 199 15.29 -7.11 24.27
CA ASP A 199 16.74 -6.90 24.53
C ASP A 199 17.67 -8.06 24.09
N ASN A 200 17.17 -9.08 23.39
CA ASN A 200 17.99 -10.18 22.88
C ASN A 200 18.60 -9.82 21.52
N THR A 201 19.87 -9.42 21.51
CA THR A 201 20.58 -9.01 20.29
C THR A 201 21.11 -10.17 19.45
N GLN A 202 20.71 -11.41 19.75
CA GLN A 202 21.09 -12.58 18.95
C GLN A 202 20.59 -12.41 17.50
N MET A 203 21.55 -12.38 16.57
CA MET A 203 21.27 -12.43 15.13
C MET A 203 20.58 -13.75 14.77
N LEU A 204 19.55 -13.66 13.93
CA LEU A 204 18.92 -14.82 13.34
C LEU A 204 19.76 -15.28 12.16
N ASN A 205 20.46 -16.40 12.36
CA ASN A 205 21.40 -16.91 11.39
C ASN A 205 20.66 -17.63 10.26
N SER A 206 21.01 -17.28 9.02
CA SER A 206 20.64 -18.07 7.84
C SER A 206 21.91 -18.70 7.25
N PRO A 207 21.99 -20.04 7.17
CA PRO A 207 23.21 -20.72 6.72
C PRO A 207 23.54 -20.50 5.23
N ASN A 208 22.66 -19.90 4.43
CA ASN A 208 22.78 -19.85 2.96
C ASN A 208 22.52 -18.47 2.31
N ALA A 209 22.51 -17.36 3.04
CA ALA A 209 21.83 -16.17 2.52
C ALA A 209 22.71 -14.95 2.24
N ASN A 210 22.66 -14.50 0.99
CA ASN A 210 22.59 -13.07 0.68
C ASN A 210 21.17 -12.61 1.03
N ILE A 211 21.03 -11.92 2.16
CA ILE A 211 19.73 -11.49 2.67
C ILE A 211 19.31 -10.22 1.95
N ASN A 212 18.21 -10.30 1.22
CA ASN A 212 17.56 -9.14 0.62
C ASN A 212 16.05 -9.20 0.92
N ILE A 213 15.61 -8.26 1.75
CA ILE A 213 14.24 -8.11 2.24
C ILE A 213 13.47 -7.25 1.24
N GLU A 214 12.33 -7.76 0.77
CA GLU A 214 11.41 -7.02 -0.10
C GLU A 214 10.33 -6.31 0.71
N GLN A 215 9.85 -6.93 1.79
CA GLN A 215 8.74 -6.41 2.56
C GLN A 215 8.72 -6.99 3.98
N VAL A 216 8.33 -6.21 4.97
CA VAL A 216 8.05 -6.69 6.33
C VAL A 216 6.70 -6.18 6.79
N THR A 217 5.81 -7.08 7.21
CA THR A 217 4.45 -6.75 7.66
C THR A 217 4.13 -7.40 8.99
N PRO A 218 3.09 -6.94 9.71
CA PRO A 218 2.53 -7.68 10.83
C PRO A 218 2.12 -9.10 10.40
N TRP A 219 2.38 -10.08 11.26
CA TRP A 219 1.81 -11.42 11.11
C TRP A 219 0.59 -11.55 12.03
N ILE A 220 -0.58 -11.46 11.40
CA ILE A 220 -1.88 -11.59 12.07
C ILE A 220 -2.31 -13.07 12.06
N SER A 221 -2.70 -13.60 13.21
CA SER A 221 -3.34 -14.92 13.25
C SER A 221 -4.69 -14.88 12.55
N LYS A 222 -4.97 -15.91 11.76
CA LYS A 222 -6.36 -16.21 11.37
C LYS A 222 -7.15 -16.71 12.58
#